data_AF-A0A2D0NCN8-F1
#
_entry.id   AF-A0A2D0NCN8-F1
#
_cell.length_a   1.000
_cell.length_b   1.000
_cell.length_c   1.000
_cell.angle_alpha   90.00
_cell.angle_beta   90.00
_cell.angle_gamma   90.00
#
_symmetry.space_group_name_H-M   'P 1'
#
loop_
_entity.id
_entity.type
_entity.pdbx_description
1 polymer ?
#
loop_
_entity_poly.entity_id
_entity_poly.type
_entity_poly.pdbx_seq_one_letter_code
_entity_poly.pdbx_strand_id
1 'polypeptide(L)'
;MTNELKTILEKIRKVKIAVYGDFCLDAYWILDPEGSEISVETGQQAASVGRQYYSPGGAGNVTANLAALQPASIRAIGAIGNDLYGRELKQQVQDLGVETASLVVQPKDFDTYAFVKSHLDEEEISRVDFGVNNQRSAATDQLLLESIRRALEEDDVLIFNQQVPDSITNAAFIEAVNQLIAKNPGKTVLLDSRHFNDQFQNIHLKINEVELARMNGKGISYQDYVSTEEIEIFGKETFKRYRKPVFVTCGDRGIIAFDEEGIHRTGGLQLSSTLDTTGAGDTAMSAIALSLGAGCSPAQAIRLANLAAAVTVQKVFTTGTASADEILQLATDPNFVYQPELAKSPQKATYLEGTEIELCGYVAGNRAIPIQHAVFDHDGTISTLREGWERIMEPVMIQAILGSHYQTADPGLYEKIRQRVIAYIDQSTGIQTIIQMEALAEMVREYGMVPKDQILDKFGYKEIFNDALLEMVNKRMEKFRTGQLHLEDFTIKGAVDFLHTLKNKGITLYLASGTDRDDVIKEAELLGYADLFDGGIHGSVGDVAKYSKKMVLEKIIRDNGLKGEELIAFGDGPVEIQECRKVGGITVGIACEEPRRYGLNLEKRSRLIRSGAQIIIPDYAQQDRLLELLF
;
A
#
# COMPACT_ATOMS: atom_id res chain seq x y z
N MET A 1 12.31 8.40 -12.86
CA MET A 1 11.30 8.79 -11.85
C MET A 1 11.89 9.68 -10.75
N THR A 2 12.91 9.23 -10.00
CA THR A 2 13.44 9.94 -8.83
C THR A 2 13.92 11.38 -9.09
N ASN A 3 14.62 11.64 -10.21
CA ASN A 3 15.06 13.01 -10.55
C ASN A 3 13.89 13.96 -10.85
N GLU A 4 12.82 13.46 -11.48
CA GLU A 4 11.61 14.23 -11.72
C GLU A 4 10.95 14.60 -10.38
N LEU A 5 10.82 13.63 -9.47
CA LEU A 5 10.24 13.86 -8.14
C LEU A 5 11.05 14.87 -7.31
N LYS A 6 12.39 14.79 -7.33
CA LYS A 6 13.25 15.80 -6.71
C LYS A 6 12.96 17.19 -7.25
N THR A 7 12.83 17.32 -8.58
CA THR A 7 12.49 18.59 -9.23
C THR A 7 11.12 19.11 -8.78
N ILE A 8 10.11 18.24 -8.68
CA ILE A 8 8.78 18.61 -8.20
C ILE A 8 8.87 19.10 -6.74
N LEU A 9 9.50 18.31 -5.87
CA LEU A 9 9.68 18.62 -4.44
C LEU A 9 10.46 19.92 -4.19
N GLU A 10 11.40 20.29 -5.08
CA GLU A 10 12.07 21.59 -5.03
C GLU A 10 11.16 22.74 -5.47
N LYS A 11 10.31 22.54 -6.47
CA LYS A 11 9.38 23.57 -6.94
C LYS A 11 8.26 23.85 -5.93
N ILE A 12 7.71 22.82 -5.27
CA ILE A 12 6.62 23.01 -4.31
C ILE A 12 7.01 23.88 -3.11
N ARG A 13 8.29 23.92 -2.75
CA ARG A 13 8.82 24.81 -1.68
C ARG A 13 8.61 26.30 -1.95
N LYS A 14 8.28 26.68 -3.18
CA LYS A 14 7.99 28.07 -3.59
C LYS A 14 6.50 28.38 -3.64
N VAL A 15 5.64 27.37 -3.50
CA VAL A 15 4.19 27.49 -3.66
C VAL A 15 3.59 28.10 -2.39
N LYS A 16 2.72 29.08 -2.56
CA LYS A 16 1.82 29.59 -1.52
C LYS A 16 0.46 28.95 -1.67
N ILE A 17 -0.09 28.40 -0.60
CA ILE A 17 -1.35 27.66 -0.65
C ILE A 17 -2.29 28.08 0.47
N ALA A 18 -3.57 28.16 0.14
CA ALA A 18 -4.64 28.36 1.11
C ALA A 18 -5.54 27.14 1.18
N VAL A 19 -6.08 26.87 2.37
CA VAL A 19 -7.05 25.81 2.64
C VAL A 19 -8.27 26.44 3.28
N TYR A 20 -9.37 26.49 2.52
CA TYR A 20 -10.69 26.69 3.08
C TYR A 20 -11.31 25.34 3.44
N GLY A 21 -11.90 25.22 4.62
CA GLY A 21 -12.67 24.02 4.92
C GLY A 21 -13.15 23.86 6.35
N ASP A 22 -13.60 22.65 6.63
CA ASP A 22 -14.04 22.23 7.95
C ASP A 22 -12.81 21.85 8.78
N PHE A 23 -12.33 22.79 9.59
CA PHE A 23 -11.24 22.54 10.54
C PHE A 23 -11.80 21.80 11.76
N CYS A 24 -11.38 20.55 11.94
CA CYS A 24 -11.84 19.69 13.02
C CYS A 24 -10.69 19.36 13.97
N LEU A 25 -11.00 18.99 15.21
CA LEU A 25 -10.06 18.42 16.16
C LEU A 25 -10.41 16.94 16.40
N ASP A 26 -9.52 16.05 16.04
CA ASP A 26 -9.63 14.64 16.42
C ASP A 26 -9.06 14.49 17.84
N ALA A 27 -9.93 14.12 18.79
CA ALA A 27 -9.59 13.96 20.20
C ALA A 27 -9.55 12.48 20.57
N TYR A 28 -8.37 11.97 20.90
CA TYR A 28 -8.17 10.57 21.24
C TYR A 28 -8.19 10.42 22.77
N TRP A 29 -9.20 9.72 23.29
CA TRP A 29 -9.36 9.44 24.71
C TRP A 29 -9.12 7.95 24.96
N ILE A 30 -7.98 7.63 25.60
CA ILE A 30 -7.63 6.27 25.96
C ILE A 30 -8.23 5.96 27.33
N LEU A 31 -9.21 5.05 27.34
CA LEU A 31 -9.97 4.71 28.54
C LEU A 31 -9.16 3.80 29.47
N ASP A 32 -9.40 3.97 30.77
CA ASP A 32 -8.81 3.17 31.85
C ASP A 32 -9.94 2.52 32.67
N PRO A 33 -10.27 1.24 32.39
CA PRO A 33 -11.29 0.52 33.15
C PRO A 33 -10.95 0.33 34.63
N GLU A 34 -9.67 0.25 34.99
CA GLU A 34 -9.25 0.04 36.39
C GLU A 34 -9.51 1.29 37.23
N GLY A 35 -9.31 2.46 36.65
CA GLY A 35 -9.62 3.76 37.25
C GLY A 35 -11.09 4.16 37.21
N SER A 36 -11.97 3.30 36.67
CA SER A 36 -13.38 3.63 36.44
C SER A 36 -14.25 3.29 37.66
N GLU A 37 -14.98 4.29 38.18
CA GLU A 37 -15.86 4.15 39.34
C GLU A 37 -17.35 4.15 38.96
N ILE A 38 -18.20 3.64 39.85
CA ILE A 38 -19.66 3.76 39.69
C ILE A 38 -20.08 5.16 40.14
N SER A 39 -20.75 5.92 39.25
CA SER A 39 -21.32 7.23 39.60
C SER A 39 -22.35 7.08 40.72
N VAL A 40 -22.13 7.78 41.83
CA VAL A 40 -23.03 7.75 42.99
C VAL A 40 -24.39 8.37 42.65
N GLU A 41 -24.45 9.32 41.71
CA GLU A 41 -25.71 9.98 41.30
C GLU A 41 -26.59 9.10 40.40
N THR A 42 -25.98 8.31 39.54
CA THR A 42 -26.71 7.61 38.46
C THR A 42 -26.67 6.08 38.58
N GLY A 43 -25.75 5.53 39.37
CA GLY A 43 -25.47 4.10 39.45
C GLY A 43 -24.85 3.52 38.18
N GLN A 44 -24.47 4.36 37.20
CA GLN A 44 -23.84 3.92 35.96
C GLN A 44 -22.31 3.86 36.11
N GLN A 45 -21.69 2.97 35.34
CA GLN A 45 -20.23 2.88 35.26
C GLN A 45 -19.67 4.14 34.58
N ALA A 46 -18.83 4.90 35.27
CA ALA A 46 -18.10 6.00 34.66
C ALA A 46 -17.00 5.45 33.74
N ALA A 47 -16.68 6.18 32.68
CA ALA A 47 -15.51 5.90 31.84
C ALA A 47 -14.38 6.83 32.24
N SER A 48 -13.34 6.29 32.90
CA SER A 48 -12.15 7.07 33.23
C SER A 48 -11.26 7.21 31.98
N VAL A 49 -10.73 8.41 31.74
CA VAL A 49 -9.76 8.67 30.67
C VAL A 49 -8.37 8.67 31.30
N GLY A 50 -7.57 7.63 31.05
CA GLY A 50 -6.22 7.52 31.58
C GLY A 50 -5.21 8.39 30.81
N ARG A 51 -5.40 8.55 29.50
CA ARG A 51 -4.55 9.38 28.63
C ARG A 51 -5.40 10.02 27.53
N GLN A 52 -5.05 11.25 27.16
CA GLN A 52 -5.63 11.90 25.98
C GLN A 52 -4.60 12.64 25.15
N TYR A 53 -4.86 12.76 23.86
CA TYR A 53 -4.10 13.58 22.91
C TYR A 53 -5.00 14.05 21.77
N TYR A 54 -4.57 15.07 21.03
CA TYR A 54 -5.37 15.69 19.97
C TYR A 54 -4.56 15.83 18.69
N SER A 55 -5.24 15.81 17.55
CA SER A 55 -4.64 16.02 16.23
C SER A 55 -5.58 16.84 15.34
N PRO A 56 -5.08 17.64 14.38
CA PRO A 56 -5.94 18.35 13.43
C PRO A 56 -6.63 17.37 12.48
N GLY A 57 -7.95 17.44 12.40
CA GLY A 57 -8.80 16.65 11.49
C GLY A 57 -9.41 17.49 10.36
N GLY A 58 -9.99 16.83 9.36
CA GLY A 58 -10.60 17.49 8.20
C GLY A 58 -9.61 18.40 7.47
N ALA A 59 -9.97 19.67 7.28
CA ALA A 59 -9.08 20.66 6.69
C ALA A 59 -7.77 20.84 7.49
N GLY A 60 -7.80 20.59 8.80
CA GLY A 60 -6.59 20.55 9.64
C GLY A 60 -5.61 19.45 9.19
N ASN A 61 -6.10 18.26 8.88
CA ASN A 61 -5.27 17.15 8.39
C ASN A 61 -4.66 17.46 7.01
N VAL A 62 -5.41 18.15 6.14
CA VAL A 62 -4.85 18.69 4.88
C VAL A 62 -3.71 19.65 5.16
N THR A 63 -3.86 20.59 6.13
CA THR A 63 -2.77 21.50 6.48
C THR A 63 -1.54 20.80 7.05
N ALA A 64 -1.71 19.74 7.84
CA ALA A 64 -0.60 18.92 8.34
C ALA A 64 0.16 18.23 7.21
N ASN A 65 -0.56 17.68 6.23
CA ASN A 65 0.03 17.06 5.05
C ASN A 65 0.76 18.06 4.15
N LEU A 66 0.19 19.27 3.98
CA LEU A 66 0.88 20.37 3.29
C LEU A 66 2.16 20.77 4.03
N ALA A 67 2.11 20.93 5.36
CA ALA A 67 3.27 21.33 6.16
C ALA A 67 4.43 20.32 6.06
N ALA A 68 4.13 19.01 6.02
CA ALA A 68 5.13 17.96 5.83
C ALA A 68 5.88 18.06 4.48
N LEU A 69 5.24 18.63 3.46
CA LEU A 69 5.81 18.89 2.14
C LEU A 69 6.51 20.26 2.02
N GLN A 70 6.46 21.08 3.07
CA GLN A 70 7.21 22.35 3.23
C GLN A 70 7.03 23.37 2.08
N PRO A 71 5.79 23.76 1.72
CA PRO A 71 5.55 24.87 0.80
C PRO A 71 6.02 26.21 1.38
N ALA A 72 6.01 27.27 0.57
CA ALA A 72 6.46 28.60 1.00
C ALA A 72 5.59 29.19 2.11
N SER A 73 4.27 28.98 2.03
CA SER A 73 3.33 29.38 3.07
C SER A 73 2.03 28.61 2.97
N ILE A 74 1.37 28.40 4.11
CA ILE A 74 0.04 27.78 4.20
C ILE A 74 -0.87 28.75 4.94
N ARG A 75 -2.05 29.03 4.37
CA ARG A 75 -3.11 29.84 4.99
C ARG A 75 -4.32 28.99 5.34
N ALA A 76 -4.73 29.00 6.60
CA ALA A 76 -5.95 28.33 7.06
C ALA A 76 -7.15 29.28 7.06
N ILE A 77 -8.22 28.90 6.37
CA ILE A 77 -9.46 29.67 6.24
C ILE A 77 -10.63 28.80 6.72
N GLY A 78 -11.31 29.21 7.77
CA GLY A 78 -12.39 28.40 8.35
C GLY A 78 -13.02 29.05 9.55
N ALA A 79 -14.03 28.39 10.12
CA ALA A 79 -14.70 28.85 11.33
C ALA A 79 -14.42 27.87 12.48
N ILE A 80 -14.16 28.42 13.67
CA ILE A 80 -14.01 27.69 14.93
C ILE A 80 -14.84 28.35 16.02
N GLY A 81 -15.20 27.60 17.06
CA GLY A 81 -15.92 28.13 18.21
C GLY A 81 -14.99 28.86 19.18
N ASN A 82 -15.58 29.65 20.09
CA ASN A 82 -14.84 30.25 21.21
C ASN A 82 -14.76 29.29 22.42
N ASP A 83 -14.27 28.08 22.18
CA ASP A 83 -14.24 26.98 23.15
C ASP A 83 -12.81 26.42 23.33
N LEU A 84 -12.68 25.40 24.18
CA LEU A 84 -11.39 24.77 24.46
C LEU A 84 -10.82 24.08 23.21
N TYR A 85 -11.66 23.40 22.44
CA TYR A 85 -11.24 22.70 21.23
C TYR A 85 -10.78 23.67 20.14
N GLY A 86 -11.39 24.84 20.01
CA GLY A 86 -11.00 25.87 19.04
C GLY A 86 -9.65 26.48 19.36
N ARG A 87 -9.35 26.68 20.65
CA ARG A 87 -8.02 27.13 21.09
C ARG A 87 -6.96 26.07 20.83
N GLU A 88 -7.24 24.81 21.19
CA GLU A 88 -6.34 23.68 20.95
C GLU A 88 -6.06 23.50 19.45
N LEU A 89 -7.10 23.42 18.63
CA LEU A 89 -6.99 23.29 17.18
C LEU A 89 -6.19 24.41 16.56
N LYS A 90 -6.47 25.66 16.94
CA LYS A 90 -5.71 26.82 16.45
C LYS A 90 -4.23 26.73 16.82
N GLN A 91 -3.92 26.32 18.05
CA GLN A 91 -2.53 26.15 18.49
C GLN A 91 -1.82 25.06 17.67
N GLN A 92 -2.44 23.89 17.50
CA GLN A 92 -1.83 22.80 16.72
C GLN A 92 -1.58 23.19 15.26
N VAL A 93 -2.53 23.90 14.64
CA VAL A 93 -2.35 24.40 13.27
C VAL A 93 -1.24 25.46 13.22
N GLN A 94 -1.10 26.31 14.24
CA GLN A 94 0.01 27.27 14.33
C GLN A 94 1.37 26.59 14.52
N ASP A 95 1.45 25.51 15.31
CA ASP A 95 2.68 24.76 15.55
C ASP A 95 3.22 24.08 14.28
N LEU A 96 2.33 23.84 13.30
CA LEU A 96 2.70 23.38 11.95
C LEU A 96 3.25 24.51 11.04
N GLY A 97 3.30 25.75 11.54
CA GLY A 97 3.76 26.92 10.78
C GLY A 97 2.69 27.52 9.84
N VAL A 98 1.42 27.22 10.06
CA VAL A 98 0.30 27.68 9.21
C VAL A 98 -0.22 29.04 9.68
N GLU A 99 -0.51 29.95 8.73
CA GLU A 99 -1.16 31.24 9.00
C GLU A 99 -2.63 31.02 9.41
N THR A 100 -2.98 31.32 10.66
CA THR A 100 -4.33 31.14 11.22
C THR A 100 -5.12 32.43 11.39
N ALA A 101 -4.69 33.53 10.76
CA ALA A 101 -5.40 34.81 10.83
C ALA A 101 -6.81 34.74 10.23
N SER A 102 -7.03 33.85 9.26
CA SER A 102 -8.32 33.59 8.61
C SER A 102 -9.11 32.43 9.24
N LEU A 103 -8.68 31.90 10.39
CA LEU A 103 -9.53 31.05 11.25
C LEU A 103 -10.44 31.95 12.10
N VAL A 104 -11.65 32.15 11.62
CA VAL A 104 -12.67 33.02 12.21
C VAL A 104 -13.24 32.37 13.47
N VAL A 105 -13.10 33.04 14.61
CA VAL A 105 -13.72 32.60 15.87
C VAL A 105 -15.15 33.12 15.93
N GLN A 106 -16.15 32.23 15.87
CA GLN A 106 -17.55 32.58 16.08
C GLN A 106 -17.94 32.32 17.54
N PRO A 107 -18.39 33.34 18.30
CA PRO A 107 -18.59 33.21 19.75
C PRO A 107 -19.95 32.62 20.17
N LYS A 108 -20.90 32.46 19.24
CA LYS A 108 -22.28 32.02 19.52
C LYS A 108 -22.73 31.01 18.47
N ASP A 109 -23.52 30.03 18.90
CA ASP A 109 -24.18 29.04 18.03
C ASP A 109 -23.21 28.30 17.09
N PHE A 110 -21.94 28.19 17.52
CA PHE A 110 -20.88 27.52 16.79
C PHE A 110 -19.86 26.98 17.78
N ASP A 111 -19.85 25.67 17.95
CA ASP A 111 -18.81 24.93 18.66
C ASP A 111 -17.77 24.46 17.66
N THR A 112 -16.49 24.42 18.04
CA THR A 112 -15.46 23.81 17.20
C THR A 112 -15.82 22.36 16.91
N TYR A 113 -15.73 21.94 15.65
CA TYR A 113 -15.91 20.54 15.29
C TYR A 113 -14.85 19.69 16.00
N ALA A 114 -15.28 18.85 16.93
CA ALA A 114 -14.40 17.94 17.65
C ALA A 114 -14.98 16.53 17.64
N PHE A 115 -14.15 15.57 17.27
CA PHE A 115 -14.51 14.16 17.17
C PHE A 115 -13.75 13.40 18.24
N VAL A 116 -14.43 13.12 19.36
CA VAL A 116 -13.85 12.42 20.50
C VAL A 116 -13.93 10.91 20.27
N LYS A 117 -12.80 10.34 19.87
CA LYS A 117 -12.60 8.91 19.62
C LYS A 117 -12.14 8.27 20.93
N SER A 118 -13.04 7.55 21.58
CA SER A 118 -12.72 6.81 22.79
C SER A 118 -12.15 5.45 22.41
N HIS A 119 -11.04 5.03 23.02
CA HIS A 119 -10.39 3.76 22.77
C HIS A 119 -10.33 2.91 24.04
N LEU A 120 -10.64 1.63 23.90
CA LEU A 120 -10.50 0.61 24.94
C LEU A 120 -9.79 -0.60 24.34
N ASP A 121 -8.74 -1.10 24.98
CA ASP A 121 -7.94 -2.24 24.49
C ASP A 121 -7.50 -2.11 23.02
N GLU A 122 -7.05 -0.92 22.63
CA GLU A 122 -6.64 -0.54 21.26
C GLU A 122 -7.76 -0.48 20.21
N GLU A 123 -9.00 -0.78 20.59
CA GLU A 123 -10.18 -0.65 19.72
C GLU A 123 -10.89 0.69 19.93
N GLU A 124 -11.25 1.35 18.82
CA GLU A 124 -12.11 2.53 18.85
C GLU A 124 -13.55 2.10 19.18
N ILE A 125 -14.15 2.68 20.22
CA ILE A 125 -15.55 2.48 20.60
C ILE A 125 -16.42 3.64 20.08
N SER A 126 -17.60 3.85 20.68
CA SER A 126 -18.51 4.94 20.27
C SER A 126 -17.86 6.32 20.43
N ARG A 127 -17.97 7.12 19.37
CA ARG A 127 -17.45 8.48 19.27
C ARG A 127 -18.44 9.51 19.83
N VAL A 128 -17.93 10.62 20.38
CA VAL A 128 -18.72 11.79 20.79
C VAL A 128 -18.37 12.99 19.93
N ASP A 129 -19.38 13.58 19.28
CA ASP A 129 -19.20 14.63 18.27
C ASP A 129 -19.70 15.99 18.77
N PHE A 130 -18.88 17.02 18.57
CA PHE A 130 -19.22 18.42 18.85
C PHE A 130 -19.36 19.22 17.55
N GLY A 131 -20.17 20.28 17.59
CA GLY A 131 -20.36 21.20 16.45
C GLY A 131 -21.33 20.71 15.36
N VAL A 132 -21.94 19.53 15.50
CA VAL A 132 -22.84 18.96 14.47
C VAL A 132 -24.09 19.81 14.17
N ASN A 133 -24.48 20.71 15.07
CA ASN A 133 -25.64 21.60 14.91
C ASN A 133 -25.23 23.07 14.69
N ASN A 134 -23.99 23.32 14.30
CA ASN A 134 -23.46 24.66 14.11
C ASN A 134 -24.25 25.46 13.07
N GLN A 135 -24.37 26.75 13.30
CA GLN A 135 -24.91 27.70 12.32
C GLN A 135 -23.93 28.83 12.11
N ARG A 136 -23.48 29.03 10.86
CA ARG A 136 -22.61 30.17 10.56
C ARG A 136 -23.42 31.46 10.52
N SER A 137 -22.91 32.49 11.19
CA SER A 137 -23.48 33.82 11.11
C SER A 137 -23.14 34.49 9.77
N ALA A 138 -23.97 35.43 9.32
CA ALA A 138 -23.67 36.22 8.10
C ALA A 138 -22.34 37.00 8.21
N ALA A 139 -21.97 37.43 9.42
CA ALA A 139 -20.69 38.10 9.67
C ALA A 139 -19.51 37.14 9.49
N THR A 140 -19.64 35.90 9.96
CA THR A 140 -18.66 34.83 9.75
C THR A 140 -18.51 34.52 8.26
N ASP A 141 -19.61 34.32 7.55
CA ASP A 141 -19.60 34.09 6.09
C ASP A 141 -18.90 35.24 5.35
N GLN A 142 -19.15 36.50 5.72
CA GLN A 142 -18.50 37.66 5.10
C GLN A 142 -16.97 37.66 5.31
N LEU A 143 -16.49 37.34 6.51
CA LEU A 143 -15.06 37.25 6.81
C LEU A 143 -14.38 36.08 6.06
N LEU A 144 -15.08 34.95 5.92
CA LEU A 144 -14.61 33.81 5.14
C LEU A 144 -14.53 34.15 3.65
N LEU A 145 -15.55 34.81 3.08
CA LEU A 145 -15.54 35.25 1.68
C LEU A 145 -14.40 36.24 1.40
N GLU A 146 -14.12 37.16 2.31
CA GLU A 146 -12.99 38.09 2.17
C GLU A 146 -11.65 37.37 2.22
N SER A 147 -11.51 36.38 3.11
CA SER A 147 -10.31 35.54 3.18
C SER A 147 -10.12 34.70 1.91
N ILE A 148 -11.20 34.13 1.37
CA ILE A 148 -11.19 33.38 0.10
C ILE A 148 -10.80 34.30 -1.07
N ARG A 149 -11.37 35.51 -1.14
CA ARG A 149 -11.01 36.51 -2.16
C ARG A 149 -9.50 36.80 -2.11
N ARG A 150 -8.97 37.06 -0.92
CA ARG A 150 -7.54 37.30 -0.72
C ARG A 150 -6.68 36.11 -1.13
N ALA A 151 -7.11 34.88 -0.82
CA ALA A 151 -6.40 33.69 -1.24
C ALA A 151 -6.35 33.52 -2.77
N LEU A 152 -7.46 33.78 -3.45
CA LEU A 152 -7.50 33.78 -4.92
C LEU A 152 -6.57 34.85 -5.53
N GLU A 153 -6.32 35.96 -4.84
CA GLU A 153 -5.43 37.02 -5.30
C GLU A 153 -3.95 36.74 -4.99
N GLU A 154 -3.63 36.24 -3.80
CA GLU A 154 -2.26 36.18 -3.26
C GLU A 154 -1.61 34.80 -3.28
N ASP A 155 -2.40 33.72 -3.18
CA ASP A 155 -1.89 32.34 -3.10
C ASP A 155 -1.93 31.67 -4.48
N ASP A 156 -1.02 30.73 -4.74
CA ASP A 156 -0.94 30.04 -6.02
C ASP A 156 -2.09 29.02 -6.19
N VAL A 157 -2.54 28.43 -5.08
CA VAL A 157 -3.56 27.38 -5.03
C VAL A 157 -4.51 27.58 -3.86
N LEU A 158 -5.79 27.29 -4.08
CA LEU A 158 -6.81 27.24 -3.03
C LEU A 158 -7.46 25.85 -2.98
N ILE A 159 -7.39 25.21 -1.82
CA ILE A 159 -8.12 23.97 -1.52
C ILE A 159 -9.45 24.32 -0.87
N PHE A 160 -10.53 23.66 -1.31
CA PHE A 160 -11.79 23.55 -0.60
C PHE A 160 -11.92 22.13 -0.05
N ASN A 161 -11.93 21.98 1.29
CA ASN A 161 -12.10 20.71 1.97
C ASN A 161 -13.39 20.74 2.81
N GLN A 162 -14.41 19.99 2.40
CA GLN A 162 -15.71 19.95 3.05
C GLN A 162 -16.05 18.52 3.46
N GLN A 163 -16.08 18.23 4.75
CA GLN A 163 -16.18 16.88 5.31
C GLN A 163 -17.36 16.72 6.28
N VAL A 164 -17.79 17.81 6.94
CA VAL A 164 -18.82 17.76 7.98
C VAL A 164 -20.21 18.03 7.37
N PRO A 165 -21.21 17.16 7.56
CA PRO A 165 -22.57 17.41 7.08
C PRO A 165 -23.07 18.80 7.48
N ASP A 166 -23.74 19.47 6.55
CA ASP A 166 -24.35 20.80 6.76
C ASP A 166 -23.39 21.91 7.24
N SER A 167 -22.07 21.75 7.06
CA SER A 167 -21.08 22.79 7.45
C SER A 167 -21.19 24.10 6.66
N ILE A 168 -21.89 24.05 5.52
CA ILE A 168 -22.27 25.21 4.72
C ILE A 168 -23.80 25.33 4.77
N THR A 169 -24.31 25.99 5.80
CA THR A 169 -25.76 26.16 6.03
C THR A 169 -26.41 27.19 5.10
N ASN A 170 -25.62 28.02 4.43
CA ASN A 170 -26.09 29.14 3.61
C ASN A 170 -25.73 28.95 2.13
N ALA A 171 -26.71 28.60 1.29
CA ALA A 171 -26.49 28.40 -0.14
C ALA A 171 -25.94 29.65 -0.86
N ALA A 172 -26.25 30.85 -0.36
CA ALA A 172 -25.72 32.10 -0.94
C ALA A 172 -24.19 32.22 -0.77
N PHE A 173 -23.60 31.50 0.20
CA PHE A 173 -22.16 31.44 0.37
C PHE A 173 -21.46 30.76 -0.82
N ILE A 174 -21.97 29.60 -1.25
CA ILE A 174 -21.40 28.85 -2.39
C ILE A 174 -21.51 29.67 -3.68
N GLU A 175 -22.64 30.34 -3.89
CA GLU A 175 -22.83 31.23 -5.03
C GLU A 175 -21.81 32.38 -5.03
N ALA A 176 -21.59 33.03 -3.88
CA ALA A 176 -20.57 34.07 -3.75
C ALA A 176 -19.15 33.53 -4.01
N VAL A 177 -18.83 32.32 -3.54
CA VAL A 177 -17.55 31.65 -3.84
C VAL A 177 -17.40 31.39 -5.33
N ASN A 178 -18.42 30.85 -6.00
CA ASN A 178 -18.40 30.61 -7.45
C ASN A 178 -18.14 31.91 -8.23
N GLN A 179 -18.74 33.03 -7.81
CA GLN A 179 -18.49 34.33 -8.41
C GLN A 179 -17.03 34.82 -8.21
N LEU A 180 -16.43 34.54 -7.05
CA LEU A 180 -15.02 34.84 -6.80
C LEU A 180 -14.08 33.99 -7.66
N ILE A 181 -14.36 32.70 -7.79
CA ILE A 181 -13.58 31.78 -8.65
C ILE A 181 -13.70 32.20 -10.12
N ALA A 182 -14.90 32.53 -10.59
CA ALA A 182 -15.14 32.95 -11.97
C ALA A 182 -14.37 34.23 -12.36
N LYS A 183 -14.13 35.13 -11.40
CA LYS A 183 -13.28 36.33 -11.59
C LYS A 183 -11.78 36.01 -11.69
N ASN A 184 -11.37 34.79 -11.33
CA ASN A 184 -9.99 34.34 -11.29
C ASN A 184 -9.80 33.02 -12.09
N PRO A 185 -10.13 32.98 -13.40
CA PRO A 185 -10.24 31.73 -14.17
C PRO A 185 -8.92 30.94 -14.33
N GLY A 186 -7.78 31.61 -14.15
CA GLY A 186 -6.44 31.01 -14.18
C GLY A 186 -5.96 30.47 -12.84
N LYS A 187 -6.72 30.65 -11.75
CA LYS A 187 -6.34 30.16 -10.43
C LYS A 187 -6.61 28.66 -10.31
N THR A 188 -5.69 27.94 -9.67
CA THR A 188 -5.89 26.54 -9.31
C THR A 188 -6.74 26.48 -8.05
N VAL A 189 -7.99 26.04 -8.22
CA VAL A 189 -8.90 25.74 -7.11
C VAL A 189 -9.23 24.27 -7.14
N LEU A 190 -8.96 23.53 -6.05
CA LEU A 190 -9.15 22.08 -5.96
C LEU A 190 -10.18 21.78 -4.86
N LEU A 191 -11.19 20.98 -5.19
CA LEU A 191 -12.26 20.59 -4.26
C LEU A 191 -12.14 19.13 -3.84
N ASP A 192 -12.27 18.89 -2.54
CA ASP A 192 -12.61 17.61 -1.91
C ASP A 192 -13.82 17.86 -1.01
N SER A 193 -15.01 17.43 -1.46
CA SER A 193 -16.27 17.61 -0.72
C SER A 193 -17.01 16.30 -0.60
N ARG A 194 -17.68 16.07 0.53
CA ARG A 194 -18.61 14.94 0.69
C ARG A 194 -20.02 15.24 0.22
N HIS A 195 -20.47 16.49 0.34
CA HIS A 195 -21.89 16.84 0.22
C HIS A 195 -22.22 17.86 -0.88
N PHE A 196 -21.23 18.60 -1.39
CA PHE A 196 -21.45 19.76 -2.27
C PHE A 196 -20.66 19.67 -3.59
N ASN A 197 -20.26 18.46 -4.01
CA ASN A 197 -19.44 18.24 -5.21
C ASN A 197 -20.01 18.87 -6.49
N ASP A 198 -21.33 18.94 -6.60
CA ASP A 198 -22.07 19.44 -7.78
C ASP A 198 -22.40 20.94 -7.74
N GLN A 199 -22.09 21.62 -6.63
CA GLN A 199 -22.48 23.03 -6.43
C GLN A 199 -21.34 24.02 -6.72
N PHE A 200 -20.09 23.58 -6.67
CA PHE A 200 -18.93 24.41 -7.02
C PHE A 200 -18.62 24.36 -8.52
N GLN A 201 -18.22 25.49 -9.09
CA GLN A 201 -17.96 25.65 -10.52
C GLN A 201 -16.54 26.12 -10.81
N ASN A 202 -16.02 25.80 -12.01
CA ASN A 202 -14.67 26.17 -12.47
C ASN A 202 -13.53 25.66 -11.56
N ILE A 203 -13.73 24.49 -10.96
CA ILE A 203 -12.82 23.85 -10.00
C ILE A 203 -12.20 22.57 -10.57
N HIS A 204 -11.00 22.24 -10.09
CA HIS A 204 -10.42 20.91 -10.20
C HIS A 204 -11.09 20.03 -9.14
N LEU A 205 -11.28 18.74 -9.45
CA LEU A 205 -11.94 17.80 -8.54
C LEU A 205 -10.95 16.74 -8.08
N LYS A 206 -10.89 16.48 -6.77
CA LYS A 206 -10.31 15.25 -6.23
C LYS A 206 -11.42 14.48 -5.52
N ILE A 207 -11.64 13.24 -5.96
CA ILE A 207 -12.72 12.37 -5.48
C ILE A 207 -12.23 10.91 -5.48
N ASN A 208 -12.91 10.02 -4.75
CA ASN A 208 -12.70 8.58 -4.88
C ASN A 208 -13.58 7.96 -5.98
N GLU A 209 -13.35 6.68 -6.30
CA GLU A 209 -14.10 6.00 -7.37
C GLU A 209 -15.60 5.87 -7.10
N VAL A 210 -16.02 5.77 -5.84
CA VAL A 210 -17.43 5.64 -5.45
C VAL A 210 -18.13 6.99 -5.59
N GLU A 211 -17.49 8.06 -5.09
CA GLU A 211 -17.97 9.44 -5.22
C GLU A 211 -18.13 9.83 -6.69
N LEU A 212 -17.15 9.47 -7.53
CA LEU A 212 -17.22 9.67 -8.99
C LEU A 212 -18.44 8.96 -9.59
N ALA A 213 -18.65 7.69 -9.27
CA ALA A 213 -19.76 6.93 -9.81
C ALA A 213 -21.12 7.46 -9.35
N ARG A 214 -21.24 7.86 -8.07
CA ARG A 214 -22.45 8.51 -7.54
C ARG A 214 -22.74 9.85 -8.21
N MET A 215 -21.72 10.68 -8.43
CA MET A 215 -21.84 11.97 -9.12
C MET A 215 -22.26 11.81 -10.60
N ASN A 216 -22.03 10.63 -11.18
CA ASN A 216 -22.50 10.26 -12.51
C ASN A 216 -23.80 9.40 -12.49
N GLY A 217 -24.52 9.40 -11.36
CA GLY A 217 -25.87 8.82 -11.25
C GLY A 217 -25.91 7.33 -10.97
N LYS A 218 -24.78 6.69 -10.66
CA LYS A 218 -24.76 5.27 -10.27
C LYS A 218 -25.26 5.11 -8.83
N GLY A 219 -26.34 4.36 -8.65
CA GLY A 219 -26.91 4.04 -7.34
C GLY A 219 -26.10 2.99 -6.59
N ILE A 220 -24.97 3.40 -6.01
CA ILE A 220 -24.05 2.51 -5.28
C ILE A 220 -23.84 2.95 -3.83
N SER A 221 -23.45 1.99 -2.99
CA SER A 221 -22.99 2.18 -1.61
C SER A 221 -21.47 2.40 -1.55
N TYR A 222 -20.97 2.90 -0.41
CA TYR A 222 -19.53 3.16 -0.21
C TYR A 222 -18.64 1.92 -0.25
N GLN A 223 -19.22 0.73 -0.08
CA GLN A 223 -18.51 -0.55 -0.14
C GLN A 223 -18.59 -1.22 -1.52
N ASP A 224 -19.33 -0.63 -2.46
CA ASP A 224 -19.52 -1.22 -3.77
C ASP A 224 -18.28 -1.04 -4.64
N TYR A 225 -18.06 -2.01 -5.52
CA TYR A 225 -16.95 -2.01 -6.45
C TYR A 225 -17.28 -1.20 -7.73
N VAL A 226 -16.33 -0.37 -8.17
CA VAL A 226 -16.40 0.37 -9.44
C VAL A 226 -15.21 -0.07 -10.30
N SER A 227 -15.44 -0.58 -11.51
CA SER A 227 -14.36 -1.06 -12.39
C SER A 227 -13.52 0.09 -12.96
N THR A 228 -12.30 -0.20 -13.39
CA THR A 228 -11.41 0.78 -14.04
C THR A 228 -12.03 1.33 -15.32
N GLU A 229 -12.74 0.50 -16.08
CA GLU A 229 -13.48 0.93 -17.27
C GLU A 229 -14.59 1.93 -16.92
N GLU A 230 -15.36 1.66 -15.87
CA GLU A 230 -16.39 2.58 -15.38
C GLU A 230 -15.78 3.90 -14.89
N ILE A 231 -14.67 3.84 -14.14
CA ILE A 231 -13.94 5.03 -13.70
C ILE A 231 -13.49 5.86 -14.89
N GLU A 232 -12.99 5.22 -15.96
CA GLU A 232 -12.56 5.93 -17.16
C GLU A 232 -13.71 6.60 -17.91
N ILE A 233 -14.88 5.96 -17.98
CA ILE A 233 -16.09 6.52 -18.58
C ILE A 233 -16.56 7.73 -17.76
N PHE A 234 -16.81 7.52 -16.47
CA PHE A 234 -17.32 8.57 -15.58
C PHE A 234 -16.34 9.73 -15.41
N GLY A 235 -15.03 9.44 -15.37
CA GLY A 235 -13.99 10.46 -15.29
C GLY A 235 -13.94 11.35 -16.53
N LYS A 236 -14.06 10.76 -17.74
CA LYS A 236 -14.18 11.52 -18.99
C LYS A 236 -15.44 12.38 -19.03
N GLU A 237 -16.58 11.84 -18.60
CA GLU A 237 -17.84 12.59 -18.55
C GLU A 237 -17.77 13.76 -17.56
N THR A 238 -17.17 13.52 -16.40
CA THR A 238 -16.92 14.55 -15.38
C THR A 238 -15.98 15.63 -15.92
N PHE A 239 -14.85 15.26 -16.52
CA PHE A 239 -13.94 16.22 -17.14
C PHE A 239 -14.64 17.07 -18.21
N LYS A 240 -15.49 16.47 -19.05
CA LYS A 240 -16.29 17.22 -20.05
C LYS A 240 -17.25 18.24 -19.40
N ARG A 241 -17.82 17.90 -18.24
CA ARG A 241 -18.75 18.77 -17.48
C ARG A 241 -18.02 19.96 -16.85
N TYR A 242 -16.90 19.72 -16.17
CA TYR A 242 -16.19 20.75 -15.39
C TYR A 242 -15.09 21.49 -16.17
N ARG A 243 -14.56 20.88 -17.24
CA ARG A 243 -13.46 21.40 -18.09
C ARG A 243 -12.22 21.81 -17.29
N LYS A 244 -11.98 21.10 -16.20
CA LYS A 244 -10.84 21.23 -15.31
C LYS A 244 -10.40 19.82 -14.92
N PRO A 245 -9.10 19.61 -14.63
CA PRO A 245 -8.61 18.29 -14.27
C PRO A 245 -9.39 17.61 -13.14
N VAL A 246 -9.63 16.31 -13.32
CA VAL A 246 -10.32 15.44 -12.35
C VAL A 246 -9.33 14.37 -11.89
N PHE A 247 -9.18 14.23 -10.57
CA PHE A 247 -8.28 13.27 -9.92
C PHE A 247 -9.11 12.25 -9.15
N VAL A 248 -8.93 10.97 -9.47
CA VAL A 248 -9.71 9.86 -8.92
C VAL A 248 -8.77 8.92 -8.18
N THR A 249 -8.84 8.91 -6.85
CA THR A 249 -8.14 7.91 -6.03
C THR A 249 -8.89 6.59 -6.12
N CYS A 250 -8.18 5.47 -6.35
CA CYS A 250 -8.76 4.16 -6.68
C CYS A 250 -8.25 3.04 -5.75
N GLY A 251 -7.92 3.36 -4.49
CA GLY A 251 -7.35 2.44 -3.51
C GLY A 251 -6.06 1.76 -4.00
N ASP A 252 -6.02 0.43 -3.95
CA ASP A 252 -4.86 -0.37 -4.38
C ASP A 252 -4.60 -0.35 -5.90
N ARG A 253 -5.45 0.34 -6.67
CA ARG A 253 -5.26 0.61 -8.10
C ARG A 253 -4.52 1.92 -8.37
N GLY A 254 -4.26 2.72 -7.34
CA GLY A 254 -3.52 3.97 -7.43
C GLY A 254 -4.43 5.16 -7.75
N ILE A 255 -4.00 6.04 -8.65
CA ILE A 255 -4.71 7.30 -8.97
C ILE A 255 -4.83 7.47 -10.49
N ILE A 256 -6.01 7.89 -10.95
CA ILE A 256 -6.30 8.21 -12.34
C ILE A 256 -6.61 9.70 -12.45
N ALA A 257 -5.97 10.41 -13.38
CA ALA A 257 -6.28 11.80 -13.69
C ALA A 257 -6.83 11.95 -15.12
N PHE A 258 -7.74 12.91 -15.27
CA PHE A 258 -8.37 13.26 -16.54
C PHE A 258 -8.15 14.74 -16.81
N ASP A 259 -7.55 15.07 -17.96
CA ASP A 259 -7.31 16.43 -18.40
C ASP A 259 -7.49 16.55 -19.93
N GLU A 260 -7.09 17.69 -20.50
CA GLU A 260 -7.16 17.96 -21.94
C GLU A 260 -6.24 17.07 -22.78
N GLU A 261 -5.17 16.51 -22.21
CA GLU A 261 -4.25 15.59 -22.89
C GLU A 261 -4.78 14.14 -22.85
N GLY A 262 -5.70 13.83 -21.93
CA GLY A 262 -6.43 12.57 -21.89
C GLY A 262 -6.46 11.94 -20.51
N ILE A 263 -6.14 10.65 -20.43
CA ILE A 263 -6.16 9.88 -19.18
C ILE A 263 -4.73 9.56 -18.76
N HIS A 264 -4.37 9.95 -17.54
CA HIS A 264 -3.11 9.62 -16.91
C HIS A 264 -3.35 8.64 -15.77
N ARG A 265 -2.47 7.65 -15.61
CA ARG A 265 -2.60 6.61 -14.58
C ARG A 265 -1.29 6.44 -13.83
N THR A 266 -1.38 6.19 -12.53
CA THR A 266 -0.29 5.65 -11.73
C THR A 266 -0.84 4.47 -10.93
N GLY A 267 -0.16 3.32 -11.02
CA GLY A 267 -0.61 2.11 -10.32
C GLY A 267 -0.42 2.24 -8.81
N GLY A 268 -1.24 1.52 -8.04
CA GLY A 268 -1.03 1.42 -6.60
C GLY A 268 0.31 0.77 -6.28
N LEU A 269 0.78 0.93 -5.04
CA LEU A 269 2.03 0.33 -4.57
C LEU A 269 1.74 -0.90 -3.72
N GLN A 270 2.56 -1.94 -3.90
CA GLN A 270 2.54 -3.14 -3.07
C GLN A 270 3.37 -2.86 -1.82
N LEU A 271 2.67 -2.71 -0.71
CA LEU A 271 3.24 -2.38 0.59
C LEU A 271 3.20 -3.63 1.48
N SER A 272 4.26 -3.86 2.25
CA SER A 272 4.44 -5.06 3.07
C SER A 272 4.10 -4.89 4.54
N SER A 273 3.82 -3.66 4.98
CA SER A 273 3.44 -3.35 6.37
C SER A 273 1.93 -3.37 6.57
N THR A 274 1.48 -3.45 7.82
CA THR A 274 0.11 -3.11 8.19
C THR A 274 -0.22 -1.72 7.67
N LEU A 275 -1.42 -1.55 7.11
CA LEU A 275 -1.84 -0.31 6.47
C LEU A 275 -3.02 0.32 7.21
N ASP A 276 -2.97 1.62 7.40
CA ASP A 276 -4.11 2.46 7.80
C ASP A 276 -4.44 3.41 6.64
N THR A 277 -5.61 3.23 6.03
CA THR A 277 -6.00 4.03 4.86
C THR A 277 -6.52 5.42 5.22
N THR A 278 -6.66 5.71 6.52
CA THR A 278 -7.14 6.99 7.04
C THR A 278 -6.19 8.13 6.66
N GLY A 279 -6.73 9.23 6.13
CA GLY A 279 -5.92 10.39 5.74
C GLY A 279 -5.15 10.27 4.42
N ALA A 280 -5.18 9.11 3.75
CA ALA A 280 -4.55 8.92 2.44
C ALA A 280 -5.12 9.87 1.37
N GLY A 281 -6.44 10.12 1.43
CA GLY A 281 -7.13 11.07 0.55
C GLY A 281 -6.65 12.51 0.73
N ASP A 282 -6.48 12.96 1.98
CA ASP A 282 -5.97 14.30 2.32
C ASP A 282 -4.49 14.46 1.92
N THR A 283 -3.71 13.40 2.08
CA THR A 283 -2.31 13.36 1.60
C THR A 283 -2.25 13.54 0.09
N ALA A 284 -3.05 12.75 -0.65
CA ALA A 284 -3.12 12.83 -2.10
C ALA A 284 -3.57 14.21 -2.56
N MET A 285 -4.61 14.77 -1.93
CA MET A 285 -5.11 16.12 -2.17
C MET A 285 -4.01 17.17 -2.01
N SER A 286 -3.26 17.10 -0.91
CA SER A 286 -2.18 18.03 -0.59
C SER A 286 -1.05 17.99 -1.62
N ALA A 287 -0.61 16.79 -1.99
CA ALA A 287 0.44 16.58 -2.98
C ALA A 287 0.00 17.01 -4.40
N ILE A 288 -1.26 16.75 -4.78
CA ILE A 288 -1.84 17.22 -6.05
C ILE A 288 -1.84 18.74 -6.08
N ALA A 289 -2.41 19.38 -5.04
CA ALA A 289 -2.55 20.83 -4.97
C ALA A 289 -1.18 21.52 -5.09
N LEU A 290 -0.19 21.10 -4.31
CA LEU A 290 1.16 21.67 -4.39
C LEU A 290 1.82 21.45 -5.75
N SER A 291 1.65 20.26 -6.35
CA SER A 291 2.21 19.97 -7.67
C SER A 291 1.62 20.88 -8.75
N LEU A 292 0.30 21.09 -8.73
CA LEU A 292 -0.37 22.01 -9.66
C LEU A 292 0.05 23.46 -9.42
N GLY A 293 0.19 23.89 -8.16
CA GLY A 293 0.71 25.22 -7.80
C GLY A 293 2.14 25.46 -8.27
N ALA A 294 2.96 24.39 -8.30
CA ALA A 294 4.30 24.39 -8.84
C ALA A 294 4.37 24.38 -10.39
N GLY A 295 3.21 24.38 -11.07
CA GLY A 295 3.10 24.30 -12.52
C GLY A 295 3.42 22.93 -13.11
N CYS A 296 3.27 21.85 -12.33
CA CYS A 296 3.43 20.49 -12.81
C CYS A 296 2.16 20.00 -13.53
N SER A 297 2.30 19.05 -14.46
CA SER A 297 1.14 18.48 -15.14
C SER A 297 0.31 17.56 -14.22
N PRO A 298 -0.97 17.30 -14.53
CA PRO A 298 -1.78 16.33 -13.78
C PRO A 298 -1.13 14.95 -13.68
N ALA A 299 -0.43 14.50 -14.72
CA ALA A 299 0.35 13.26 -14.70
C ALA A 299 1.48 13.28 -13.65
N GLN A 300 2.19 14.40 -13.51
CA GLN A 300 3.23 14.59 -12.49
C GLN A 300 2.63 14.65 -11.09
N ALA A 301 1.51 15.35 -10.94
CA ALA A 301 0.79 15.49 -9.68
C ALA A 301 0.35 14.14 -9.11
N ILE A 302 -0.27 13.27 -9.93
CA ILE A 302 -0.70 11.94 -9.44
C ILE A 302 0.48 11.05 -9.06
N ARG A 303 1.63 11.16 -9.73
CA ARG A 303 2.84 10.38 -9.37
C ARG A 303 3.33 10.74 -7.97
N LEU A 304 3.46 12.03 -7.66
CA LEU A 304 3.84 12.48 -6.32
C LEU A 304 2.79 12.08 -5.29
N ALA A 305 1.52 12.29 -5.60
CA ALA A 305 0.41 12.02 -4.70
C ALA A 305 0.26 10.54 -4.34
N ASN A 306 0.47 9.64 -5.31
CA ASN A 306 0.41 8.20 -5.07
C ASN A 306 1.53 7.73 -4.14
N LEU A 307 2.75 8.25 -4.31
CA LEU A 307 3.87 7.94 -3.40
C LEU A 307 3.67 8.55 -2.02
N ALA A 308 3.18 9.78 -1.93
CA ALA A 308 2.87 10.43 -0.66
C ALA A 308 1.79 9.65 0.10
N ALA A 309 0.69 9.30 -0.56
CA ALA A 309 -0.36 8.47 0.03
C ALA A 309 0.19 7.12 0.50
N ALA A 310 1.06 6.47 -0.30
CA ALA A 310 1.69 5.21 0.07
C ALA A 310 2.60 5.32 1.31
N VAL A 311 3.30 6.44 1.51
CA VAL A 311 4.04 6.69 2.76
C VAL A 311 3.07 6.84 3.92
N THR A 312 2.02 7.64 3.76
CA THR A 312 1.04 7.91 4.83
C THR A 312 0.35 6.63 5.29
N VAL A 313 -0.10 5.76 4.38
CA VAL A 313 -0.84 4.56 4.77
C VAL A 313 -0.01 3.52 5.53
N GLN A 314 1.31 3.64 5.53
CA GLN A 314 2.20 2.77 6.32
C GLN A 314 2.34 3.27 7.77
N LYS A 315 1.78 4.44 8.12
CA LYS A 315 1.82 5.03 9.47
C LYS A 315 0.56 4.65 10.23
N VAL A 316 0.63 3.54 10.98
CA VAL A 316 -0.50 2.99 11.74
C VAL A 316 -0.73 3.78 13.04
N PHE A 317 -1.99 3.84 13.50
CA PHE A 317 -2.41 4.45 14.78
C PHE A 317 -2.24 5.97 14.87
N THR A 318 -2.08 6.67 13.75
CA THR A 318 -1.95 8.13 13.71
C THR A 318 -2.44 8.70 12.38
N THR A 319 -2.84 9.97 12.34
CA THR A 319 -2.98 10.70 11.08
C THR A 319 -1.59 11.00 10.52
N GLY A 320 -1.06 10.02 9.78
CA GLY A 320 0.26 10.11 9.17
C GLY A 320 0.36 11.24 8.14
N THR A 321 1.57 11.77 7.97
CA THR A 321 1.92 12.69 6.88
C THR A 321 3.11 12.12 6.10
N ALA A 322 3.36 12.62 4.89
CA ALA A 322 4.50 12.17 4.08
C ALA A 322 5.51 13.29 3.89
N SER A 323 6.74 13.11 4.39
CA SER A 323 7.83 14.04 4.14
C SER A 323 8.46 13.82 2.76
N ALA A 324 9.12 14.86 2.24
CA ALA A 324 9.84 14.78 0.96
C ALA A 324 10.87 13.64 0.92
N ASP A 325 11.59 13.41 2.02
CA ASP A 325 12.63 12.39 2.10
C ASP A 325 12.05 10.97 2.11
N GLU A 326 10.97 10.74 2.87
CA GLU A 326 10.26 9.45 2.86
C GLU A 326 9.71 9.12 1.46
N ILE A 327 9.15 10.12 0.77
CA ILE A 327 8.66 9.97 -0.61
C ILE A 327 9.81 9.60 -1.55
N LEU A 328 10.97 10.26 -1.45
CA LEU A 328 12.14 9.98 -2.28
C LEU A 328 12.74 8.60 -1.98
N GLN A 329 12.73 8.19 -0.71
CA GLN A 329 13.17 6.87 -0.30
C GLN A 329 12.28 5.79 -0.94
N LEU A 330 10.95 5.92 -0.82
CA LEU A 330 10.00 4.98 -1.44
C LEU A 330 10.11 4.98 -2.97
N ALA A 331 10.36 6.14 -3.57
CA ALA A 331 10.53 6.30 -5.02
C ALA A 331 11.82 5.70 -5.59
N THR A 332 12.76 5.26 -4.75
CA THR A 332 14.02 4.66 -5.21
C THR A 332 13.78 3.29 -5.83
N ASP A 333 12.85 2.53 -5.27
CA ASP A 333 12.48 1.20 -5.75
C ASP A 333 10.99 0.89 -5.50
N PRO A 334 10.08 1.49 -6.28
CA PRO A 334 8.65 1.25 -6.11
C PRO A 334 8.26 -0.14 -6.62
N ASN A 335 7.54 -0.90 -5.79
CA ASN A 335 6.85 -2.10 -6.23
C ASN A 335 5.39 -1.74 -6.57
N PHE A 336 5.05 -1.71 -7.86
CA PHE A 336 3.69 -1.43 -8.29
C PHE A 336 2.81 -2.67 -8.21
N VAL A 337 1.51 -2.47 -7.97
CA VAL A 337 0.48 -3.49 -8.11
C VAL A 337 0.07 -3.58 -9.57
N TYR A 338 0.18 -4.76 -10.15
CA TYR A 338 -0.23 -5.06 -11.52
C TYR A 338 -1.59 -5.75 -11.55
N GLN A 339 -2.46 -5.36 -12.49
CA GLN A 339 -3.78 -5.98 -12.72
C GLN A 339 -4.59 -6.36 -11.45
N PRO A 340 -4.76 -5.44 -10.49
CA PRO A 340 -5.45 -5.72 -9.22
C PRO A 340 -6.89 -6.24 -9.40
N GLU A 341 -7.60 -5.84 -10.46
CA GLU A 341 -8.95 -6.35 -10.74
C GLU A 341 -8.96 -7.82 -11.16
N LEU A 342 -8.02 -8.22 -12.02
CA LEU A 342 -7.88 -9.59 -12.49
C LEU A 342 -7.45 -10.52 -11.35
N ALA A 343 -6.57 -10.02 -10.48
CA ALA A 343 -6.16 -10.73 -9.27
C ALA A 343 -7.38 -11.03 -8.38
N LYS A 344 -8.26 -10.05 -8.14
CA LYS A 344 -9.46 -10.22 -7.28
C LYS A 344 -10.58 -11.04 -7.94
N SER A 345 -10.62 -11.12 -9.26
CA SER A 345 -11.75 -11.72 -10.00
C SER A 345 -11.30 -12.82 -10.96
N PRO A 346 -11.19 -14.08 -10.50
CA PRO A 346 -10.84 -15.22 -11.35
C PRO A 346 -11.77 -15.40 -12.57
N GLN A 347 -13.01 -14.92 -12.50
CA GLN A 347 -13.97 -15.00 -13.61
C GLN A 347 -13.60 -14.11 -14.80
N LYS A 348 -12.69 -13.13 -14.60
CA LYS A 348 -12.15 -12.28 -15.67
C LYS A 348 -10.90 -12.88 -16.33
N ALA A 349 -10.43 -14.05 -15.87
CA ALA A 349 -9.27 -14.73 -16.41
C ALA A 349 -9.47 -15.05 -17.90
N THR A 350 -8.42 -14.79 -18.68
CA THR A 350 -8.35 -15.20 -20.09
C THR A 350 -7.34 -16.33 -20.19
N TYR A 351 -7.73 -17.47 -20.72
CA TYR A 351 -6.86 -18.64 -20.85
C TYR A 351 -6.43 -18.85 -22.30
N LEU A 352 -5.22 -19.38 -22.48
CA LEU A 352 -4.81 -19.92 -23.77
C LEU A 352 -5.71 -21.11 -24.13
N GLU A 353 -6.22 -21.13 -25.35
CA GLU A 353 -7.25 -22.08 -25.79
C GLU A 353 -6.85 -23.54 -25.51
N GLY A 354 -7.74 -24.27 -24.83
CA GLY A 354 -7.55 -25.68 -24.48
C GLY A 354 -6.58 -25.93 -23.32
N THR A 355 -6.20 -24.90 -22.56
CA THR A 355 -5.21 -25.00 -21.47
C THR A 355 -5.67 -24.35 -20.17
N GLU A 356 -4.91 -24.57 -19.10
CA GLU A 356 -5.03 -23.89 -17.80
C GLU A 356 -4.03 -22.73 -17.69
N ILE A 357 -3.37 -22.35 -18.80
CA ILE A 357 -2.41 -21.25 -18.87
C ILE A 357 -3.20 -19.94 -18.98
N GLU A 358 -3.14 -19.12 -17.93
CA GLU A 358 -3.81 -17.83 -17.90
C GLU A 358 -2.92 -16.72 -18.44
N LEU A 359 -3.47 -15.88 -19.32
CA LEU A 359 -2.84 -14.72 -19.92
C LEU A 359 -3.22 -13.46 -19.14
N CYS A 360 -2.31 -13.00 -18.30
CA CYS A 360 -2.45 -11.81 -17.48
C CYS A 360 -1.78 -10.62 -18.19
N GLY A 361 -2.35 -10.18 -19.32
CA GLY A 361 -1.80 -9.05 -20.08
C GLY A 361 -0.55 -9.37 -20.91
N TYR A 362 -0.16 -10.64 -21.01
CA TYR A 362 0.72 -11.12 -22.08
C TYR A 362 -0.04 -11.16 -23.39
N VAL A 363 0.51 -10.55 -24.44
CA VAL A 363 0.01 -10.66 -25.80
C VAL A 363 1.13 -11.24 -26.63
N ALA A 364 0.93 -12.43 -27.20
CA ALA A 364 1.90 -13.02 -28.12
C ALA A 364 2.07 -12.08 -29.32
N GLY A 365 3.28 -11.56 -29.52
CA GLY A 365 3.60 -10.79 -30.71
C GLY A 365 3.62 -11.72 -31.94
N ASN A 366 3.32 -11.18 -33.13
CA ASN A 366 3.53 -11.89 -34.41
C ASN A 366 5.02 -12.13 -34.75
N ARG A 367 5.94 -11.95 -33.78
CA ARG A 367 7.38 -12.14 -33.91
C ARG A 367 7.84 -13.08 -32.80
N ALA A 368 8.63 -14.08 -33.16
CA ALA A 368 9.33 -14.92 -32.20
C ALA A 368 10.14 -14.03 -31.25
N ILE A 369 9.87 -14.15 -29.96
CA ILE A 369 10.59 -13.40 -28.94
C ILE A 369 11.95 -14.09 -28.74
N PRO A 370 13.07 -13.37 -28.78
CA PRO A 370 14.40 -13.98 -28.66
C PRO A 370 14.76 -14.25 -27.19
N ILE A 371 13.96 -15.05 -26.48
CA ILE A 371 14.27 -15.45 -25.10
C ILE A 371 15.59 -16.23 -25.10
N GLN A 372 16.57 -15.72 -24.37
CA GLN A 372 17.93 -16.28 -24.28
C GLN A 372 18.27 -16.72 -22.85
N HIS A 373 17.65 -16.09 -21.85
CA HIS A 373 17.95 -16.30 -20.44
C HIS A 373 16.66 -16.59 -19.66
N ALA A 374 16.68 -17.65 -18.87
CA ALA A 374 15.57 -18.00 -17.97
C ALA A 374 16.06 -18.09 -16.52
N VAL A 375 15.40 -17.34 -15.64
CA VAL A 375 15.67 -17.37 -14.20
C VAL A 375 14.54 -18.12 -13.52
N PHE A 376 14.90 -19.11 -12.73
CA PHE A 376 13.97 -19.89 -11.93
C PHE A 376 14.18 -19.58 -10.46
N ASP A 377 13.08 -19.35 -9.76
CA ASP A 377 13.06 -19.62 -8.34
C ASP A 377 13.13 -21.14 -8.07
N HIS A 378 13.56 -21.51 -6.87
CA HIS A 378 13.74 -22.91 -6.50
C HIS A 378 12.53 -23.49 -5.79
N ASP A 379 12.25 -23.02 -4.57
CA ASP A 379 11.16 -23.47 -3.72
C ASP A 379 9.81 -23.10 -4.32
N GLY A 380 8.82 -24.00 -4.27
CA GLY A 380 7.46 -23.80 -4.81
C GLY A 380 7.37 -23.66 -6.34
N THR A 381 8.49 -23.49 -7.01
CA THR A 381 8.62 -23.24 -8.46
C THR A 381 9.14 -24.47 -9.20
N ILE A 382 10.15 -25.15 -8.65
CA ILE A 382 10.67 -26.42 -9.14
C ILE A 382 10.54 -27.48 -8.04
N SER A 383 10.98 -27.16 -6.81
CA SER A 383 11.03 -28.10 -5.70
C SER A 383 9.96 -27.83 -4.64
N THR A 384 9.46 -28.89 -4.03
CA THR A 384 8.60 -28.86 -2.83
C THR A 384 9.31 -29.49 -1.62
N LEU A 385 10.65 -29.62 -1.64
CA LEU A 385 11.40 -30.16 -0.49
C LEU A 385 11.12 -29.39 0.80
N ARG A 386 10.98 -28.07 0.69
CA ARG A 386 10.71 -27.14 1.80
C ARG A 386 9.23 -26.86 2.04
N GLU A 387 8.32 -27.52 1.33
CA GLU A 387 6.88 -27.39 1.54
C GLU A 387 6.50 -27.67 3.00
N GLY A 388 5.55 -26.90 3.54
CA GLY A 388 5.12 -27.00 4.94
C GLY A 388 6.02 -26.28 5.94
N TRP A 389 6.87 -25.36 5.47
CA TRP A 389 7.74 -24.53 6.30
C TRP A 389 6.97 -23.70 7.35
N GLU A 390 5.70 -23.37 7.10
CA GLU A 390 4.84 -22.62 8.03
C GLU A 390 4.67 -23.37 9.35
N ARG A 391 4.58 -24.71 9.29
CA ARG A 391 4.48 -25.60 10.46
C ARG A 391 5.76 -25.65 11.28
N ILE A 392 6.86 -25.18 10.70
CA ILE A 392 8.15 -24.99 11.38
C ILE A 392 8.25 -23.56 11.93
N MET A 393 7.82 -22.56 11.16
CA MET A 393 7.90 -21.15 11.56
C MET A 393 7.02 -20.83 12.77
N GLU A 394 5.78 -21.34 12.81
CA GLU A 394 4.86 -21.13 13.94
C GLU A 394 5.50 -21.47 15.30
N PRO A 395 5.98 -22.71 15.55
CA PRO A 395 6.58 -23.05 16.83
C PRO A 395 7.89 -22.30 17.08
N VAL A 396 8.71 -22.00 16.06
CA VAL A 396 9.95 -21.21 16.23
C VAL A 396 9.62 -19.79 16.72
N MET A 397 8.62 -19.13 16.12
CA MET A 397 8.21 -17.79 16.52
C MET A 397 7.63 -17.77 17.94
N ILE A 398 6.76 -18.73 18.28
CA ILE A 398 6.18 -18.82 19.62
C ILE A 398 7.27 -19.07 20.68
N GLN A 399 8.23 -19.96 20.40
CA GLN A 399 9.37 -20.20 21.28
C GLN A 399 10.25 -18.96 21.44
N ALA A 400 10.52 -18.23 20.37
CA ALA A 400 11.27 -16.98 20.42
C ALA A 400 10.57 -15.92 21.28
N ILE A 401 9.24 -15.78 21.16
CA ILE A 401 8.45 -14.81 21.93
C ILE A 401 8.39 -15.20 23.41
N LEU A 402 8.15 -16.48 23.74
CA LEU A 402 7.99 -16.93 25.13
C LEU A 402 9.33 -17.16 25.85
N GLY A 403 10.42 -17.38 25.13
CA GLY A 403 11.75 -17.66 25.69
C GLY A 403 11.72 -18.83 26.68
N SER A 404 12.31 -18.63 27.87
CA SER A 404 12.34 -19.64 28.94
C SER A 404 10.95 -20.04 29.46
N HIS A 405 9.91 -19.24 29.20
CA HIS A 405 8.55 -19.50 29.65
C HIS A 405 7.76 -20.38 28.68
N TYR A 406 8.32 -20.81 27.54
CA TYR A 406 7.58 -21.56 26.53
C TYR A 406 6.88 -22.81 27.08
N GLN A 407 7.51 -23.54 28.00
CA GLN A 407 6.91 -24.74 28.61
C GLN A 407 5.99 -24.45 29.79
N THR A 408 6.03 -23.24 30.35
CA THR A 408 5.35 -22.87 31.60
C THR A 408 4.33 -21.74 31.43
N ALA A 409 4.16 -21.23 30.21
CA ALA A 409 3.27 -20.12 29.90
C ALA A 409 1.81 -20.47 30.21
N ASP A 410 1.06 -19.49 30.70
CA ASP A 410 -0.38 -19.62 30.88
C ASP A 410 -1.08 -19.95 29.54
N PRO A 411 -2.05 -20.88 29.51
CA PRO A 411 -2.73 -21.29 28.27
C PRO A 411 -3.40 -20.13 27.51
N GLY A 412 -3.95 -19.13 28.21
CA GLY A 412 -4.59 -17.97 27.57
C GLY A 412 -3.57 -17.07 26.89
N LEU A 413 -2.42 -16.84 27.52
CA LEU A 413 -1.31 -16.10 26.94
C LEU A 413 -0.72 -16.84 25.72
N TYR A 414 -0.51 -18.15 25.84
CA TYR A 414 0.01 -18.97 24.74
C TYR A 414 -0.90 -18.87 23.51
N GLU A 415 -2.22 -19.01 23.70
CA GLU A 415 -3.17 -18.96 22.59
C GLU A 415 -3.25 -17.56 21.97
N LYS A 416 -3.15 -16.48 22.77
CA LYS A 416 -3.06 -15.10 22.26
C LYS A 416 -1.83 -14.89 21.37
N ILE A 417 -0.66 -15.35 21.82
CA ILE A 417 0.59 -15.26 21.03
C ILE A 417 0.47 -16.11 19.76
N ARG A 418 -0.05 -17.34 19.87
CA ARG A 418 -0.23 -18.24 18.74
C ARG A 418 -1.13 -17.63 17.67
N GLN A 419 -2.27 -17.05 18.05
CA GLN A 419 -3.17 -16.38 17.11
C GLN A 419 -2.49 -15.19 16.41
N ARG A 420 -1.70 -14.40 17.14
CA ARG A 420 -0.91 -13.30 16.58
C ARG A 420 0.15 -13.80 15.59
N VAL A 421 0.87 -14.87 15.93
CA VAL A 421 1.89 -15.50 15.06
C VAL A 421 1.27 -16.08 13.80
N ILE A 422 0.16 -16.82 13.90
CA ILE A 422 -0.54 -17.39 12.73
C ILE A 422 -1.01 -16.27 11.81
N ALA A 423 -1.68 -15.25 12.36
CA ALA A 423 -2.13 -14.10 11.58
C ALA A 423 -0.94 -13.40 10.88
N TYR A 424 0.22 -13.32 11.54
CA TYR A 424 1.43 -12.76 10.93
C TYR A 424 2.01 -13.65 9.82
N ILE A 425 2.10 -14.96 10.02
CA ILE A 425 2.60 -15.90 9.00
C ILE A 425 1.71 -15.84 7.76
N ASP A 426 0.40 -15.86 7.94
CA ASP A 426 -0.57 -15.73 6.85
C ASP A 426 -0.38 -14.41 6.08
N GLN A 427 -0.27 -13.28 6.80
CA GLN A 427 -0.03 -11.97 6.20
C GLN A 427 1.35 -11.83 5.53
N SER A 428 2.35 -12.54 6.03
CA SER A 428 3.73 -12.47 5.56
C SER A 428 4.11 -13.56 4.56
N THR A 429 3.17 -14.41 4.16
CA THR A 429 3.43 -15.48 3.19
C THR A 429 3.88 -14.90 1.85
N GLY A 430 5.10 -15.26 1.43
CA GLY A 430 5.75 -14.73 0.22
C GLY A 430 6.61 -13.47 0.46
N ILE A 431 6.69 -12.99 1.70
CA ILE A 431 7.68 -12.00 2.13
C ILE A 431 9.02 -12.72 2.39
N GLN A 432 10.14 -12.00 2.23
CA GLN A 432 11.47 -12.55 2.54
C GLN A 432 11.57 -12.92 4.03
N THR A 433 12.11 -14.11 4.32
CA THR A 433 12.29 -14.62 5.69
C THR A 433 13.00 -13.64 6.61
N ILE A 434 13.95 -12.86 6.11
CA ILE A 434 14.67 -11.88 6.94
C ILE A 434 13.77 -10.75 7.46
N ILE A 435 12.77 -10.34 6.67
CA ILE A 435 11.76 -9.34 7.08
C ILE A 435 10.81 -9.98 8.10
N GLN A 436 10.48 -11.26 7.92
CA GLN A 436 9.71 -12.02 8.91
C GLN A 436 10.43 -12.09 10.26
N MET A 437 11.75 -12.28 10.25
CA MET A 437 12.54 -12.30 11.47
C MET A 437 12.73 -10.91 12.11
N GLU A 438 12.65 -9.83 11.32
CA GLU A 438 12.65 -8.45 11.84
C GLU A 438 11.37 -8.16 12.63
N ALA A 439 10.21 -8.52 12.06
CA ALA A 439 8.94 -8.43 12.76
C ALA A 439 8.88 -9.36 13.98
N LEU A 440 9.49 -10.55 13.91
CA LEU A 440 9.62 -11.42 15.09
C LEU A 440 10.40 -10.74 16.21
N ALA A 441 11.54 -10.11 15.91
CA ALA A 441 12.31 -9.39 16.91
C ALA A 441 11.51 -8.23 17.53
N GLU A 442 10.62 -7.59 16.77
CA GLU A 442 9.67 -6.60 17.30
C GLU A 442 8.62 -7.23 18.21
N MET A 443 7.99 -8.33 17.80
CA MET A 443 7.02 -9.07 18.62
C MET A 443 7.65 -9.53 19.94
N VAL A 444 8.89 -10.03 19.92
CA VAL A 444 9.62 -10.42 21.15
C VAL A 444 9.78 -9.23 22.10
N ARG A 445 10.06 -8.03 21.58
CA ARG A 445 10.15 -6.80 22.38
C ARG A 445 8.78 -6.35 22.90
N GLU A 446 7.74 -6.48 22.08
CA GLU A 446 6.36 -6.10 22.38
C GLU A 446 5.81 -6.91 23.58
N TYR A 447 5.95 -8.24 23.54
CA TYR A 447 5.45 -9.10 24.63
C TYR A 447 6.32 -9.05 25.89
N GLY A 448 7.59 -8.63 25.80
CA GLY A 448 8.44 -8.37 26.96
C GLY A 448 8.81 -9.60 27.81
N MET A 449 8.61 -10.82 27.29
CA MET A 449 8.86 -12.08 28.01
C MET A 449 10.34 -12.50 28.02
N VAL A 450 11.15 -11.92 27.13
CA VAL A 450 12.58 -12.20 26.97
C VAL A 450 13.39 -11.00 27.47
N PRO A 451 14.43 -11.19 28.31
CA PRO A 451 15.32 -10.11 28.73
C PRO A 451 15.96 -9.39 27.53
N LYS A 452 16.06 -8.05 27.59
CA LYS A 452 16.51 -7.22 26.45
C LYS A 452 17.89 -7.61 25.89
N ASP A 453 18.76 -8.14 26.73
CA ASP A 453 20.12 -8.61 26.40
C ASP A 453 20.13 -9.99 25.71
N GLN A 454 19.01 -10.71 25.72
CA GLN A 454 18.84 -12.03 25.10
C GLN A 454 17.97 -12.01 23.84
N ILE A 455 17.40 -10.86 23.49
CA ILE A 455 16.64 -10.70 22.25
C ILE A 455 17.61 -10.74 21.07
N LEU A 456 17.47 -11.75 20.22
CA LEU A 456 18.28 -11.87 19.01
C LEU A 456 17.86 -10.80 18.00
N ASP A 457 18.78 -10.46 17.10
CA ASP A 457 18.40 -9.72 15.91
C ASP A 457 17.76 -10.63 14.86
N LYS A 458 17.31 -10.04 13.76
CA LYS A 458 16.69 -10.77 12.65
C LYS A 458 17.60 -11.85 12.04
N PHE A 459 18.91 -11.75 12.19
CA PHE A 459 19.85 -12.74 11.68
C PHE A 459 19.92 -13.95 12.60
N GLY A 460 20.00 -13.74 13.92
CA GLY A 460 19.98 -14.83 14.89
C GLY A 460 18.69 -15.65 14.83
N TYR A 461 17.52 -15.00 14.70
CA TYR A 461 16.27 -15.72 14.51
C TYR A 461 16.18 -16.46 13.17
N LYS A 462 16.77 -15.90 12.10
CA LYS A 462 16.83 -16.58 10.80
C LYS A 462 17.65 -17.85 10.88
N GLU A 463 18.77 -17.85 11.61
CA GLU A 463 19.61 -19.03 11.81
C GLU A 463 18.84 -20.16 12.49
N ILE A 464 18.12 -19.86 13.59
CA ILE A 464 17.27 -20.84 14.29
C ILE A 464 16.20 -21.43 13.35
N PHE A 465 15.52 -20.58 12.58
CA PHE A 465 14.50 -21.04 11.65
C PHE A 465 15.09 -21.92 10.54
N ASN A 466 16.24 -21.51 9.97
CA ASN A 466 16.92 -22.26 8.93
C ASN A 466 17.35 -23.65 9.41
N ASP A 467 17.89 -23.77 10.63
CA ASP A 467 18.29 -25.05 11.21
C ASP A 467 17.08 -26.00 11.34
N ALA A 468 15.96 -25.50 11.86
CA ALA A 468 14.73 -26.27 11.98
C ALA A 468 14.17 -26.69 10.60
N LEU A 469 14.24 -25.80 9.61
CA LEU A 469 13.83 -26.07 8.24
C LEU A 469 14.71 -27.16 7.59
N LEU A 470 16.03 -27.08 7.78
CA LEU A 470 16.98 -28.07 7.27
C LEU A 470 16.77 -29.44 7.91
N GLU A 471 16.37 -29.53 9.17
CA GLU A 471 16.04 -30.82 9.79
C GLU A 471 14.86 -31.51 9.07
N MET A 472 13.82 -30.75 8.70
CA MET A 472 12.70 -31.26 7.91
C MET A 472 13.16 -31.73 6.52
N VAL A 473 13.96 -30.91 5.84
CA VAL A 473 14.51 -31.24 4.51
C VAL A 473 15.35 -32.51 4.60
N ASN A 474 16.27 -32.62 5.56
CA ASN A 474 17.12 -33.79 5.74
C ASN A 474 16.33 -35.09 5.95
N LYS A 475 15.22 -35.05 6.71
CA LYS A 475 14.32 -36.20 6.87
C LYS A 475 13.66 -36.61 5.56
N ARG A 476 13.24 -35.65 4.74
CA ARG A 476 12.66 -35.89 3.40
C ARG A 476 13.71 -36.47 2.44
N MET A 477 14.91 -35.92 2.48
CA MET A 477 16.06 -36.35 1.68
C MET A 477 16.50 -37.78 2.01
N GLU A 478 16.45 -38.18 3.28
CA GLU A 478 16.76 -39.55 3.67
C GLU A 478 15.72 -40.55 3.14
N LYS A 479 14.43 -40.18 3.14
CA LYS A 479 13.38 -41.00 2.52
C LYS A 479 13.57 -41.14 1.01
N PHE A 480 14.02 -40.09 0.34
CA PHE A 480 14.38 -40.14 -1.08
C PHE A 480 15.56 -41.11 -1.33
N ARG A 481 16.66 -40.95 -0.58
CA ARG A 481 17.86 -41.81 -0.71
C ARG A 481 17.59 -43.28 -0.43
N THR A 482 16.69 -43.56 0.51
CA THR A 482 16.28 -44.93 0.86
C THR A 482 15.22 -45.51 -0.09
N GLY A 483 14.82 -44.75 -1.13
CA GLY A 483 13.84 -45.18 -2.13
C GLY A 483 12.40 -45.23 -1.63
N GLN A 484 12.09 -44.61 -0.48
CA GLN A 484 10.73 -44.50 0.05
C GLN A 484 9.91 -43.42 -0.66
N LEU A 485 10.57 -42.45 -1.29
CA LEU A 485 9.97 -41.36 -2.07
C LEU A 485 10.77 -41.18 -3.36
N HIS A 486 10.11 -40.72 -4.41
CA HIS A 486 10.67 -40.52 -5.75
C HIS A 486 10.82 -39.04 -6.10
N LEU A 487 11.41 -38.74 -7.27
CA LEU A 487 11.68 -37.37 -7.70
C LEU A 487 10.39 -36.56 -7.80
N GLU A 488 9.36 -37.18 -8.39
CA GLU A 488 8.01 -36.65 -8.55
C GLU A 488 7.33 -36.30 -7.22
N ASP A 489 7.81 -36.85 -6.09
CA ASP A 489 7.29 -36.51 -4.77
C ASP A 489 7.79 -35.14 -4.26
N PHE A 490 8.81 -34.57 -4.90
CA PHE A 490 9.51 -33.37 -4.46
C PHE A 490 9.65 -32.31 -5.54
N THR A 491 9.05 -32.52 -6.71
CA THR A 491 9.09 -31.56 -7.82
C THR A 491 7.69 -31.19 -8.27
N ILE A 492 7.50 -29.92 -8.66
CA ILE A 492 6.29 -29.49 -9.35
C ILE A 492 6.14 -30.31 -10.64
N LYS A 493 4.91 -30.74 -10.93
CA LYS A 493 4.61 -31.62 -12.05
C LYS A 493 5.17 -31.06 -13.37
N GLY A 494 6.00 -31.85 -14.05
CA GLY A 494 6.62 -31.51 -15.34
C GLY A 494 7.79 -30.53 -15.29
N ALA A 495 8.20 -30.03 -14.10
CA ALA A 495 9.22 -28.99 -14.00
C ALA A 495 10.58 -29.42 -14.57
N VAL A 496 11.04 -30.64 -14.24
CA VAL A 496 12.36 -31.14 -14.67
C VAL A 496 12.40 -31.36 -16.19
N ASP A 497 11.34 -31.93 -16.78
CA ASP A 497 11.22 -32.10 -18.24
C ASP A 497 11.25 -30.76 -18.98
N PHE A 498 10.59 -29.75 -18.39
CA PHE A 498 10.60 -28.40 -18.94
C PHE A 498 11.99 -27.77 -18.94
N LEU A 499 12.76 -27.93 -17.85
CA LEU A 499 14.15 -27.47 -17.78
C LEU A 499 15.02 -28.12 -18.86
N HIS A 500 14.90 -29.44 -19.06
CA HIS A 500 15.60 -30.13 -20.15
C HIS A 500 15.22 -29.57 -21.52
N THR A 501 13.93 -29.28 -21.74
CA THR A 501 13.45 -28.75 -23.01
C THR A 501 14.00 -27.34 -23.28
N LEU A 502 14.04 -26.46 -22.28
CA LEU A 502 14.66 -25.14 -22.42
C LEU A 502 16.16 -25.24 -22.69
N LYS A 503 16.85 -26.14 -21.99
CA LYS A 503 18.28 -26.38 -22.19
C LYS A 503 18.59 -26.85 -23.61
N ASN A 504 17.79 -27.77 -24.13
CA ASN A 504 17.91 -28.29 -25.50
C ASN A 504 17.65 -27.20 -26.58
N LYS A 505 16.87 -26.16 -26.23
CA LYS A 505 16.67 -24.97 -27.08
C LYS A 505 17.81 -23.95 -27.00
N GLY A 506 18.82 -24.18 -26.16
CA GLY A 506 20.00 -23.30 -26.02
C GLY A 506 19.79 -22.11 -25.08
N ILE A 507 18.79 -22.17 -24.21
CA ILE A 507 18.50 -21.11 -23.24
C ILE A 507 19.43 -21.28 -22.03
N THR A 508 20.03 -20.18 -21.58
CA THR A 508 20.86 -20.18 -20.37
C THR A 508 19.96 -20.16 -19.14
N LEU A 509 20.14 -21.13 -18.24
CA LEU A 509 19.28 -21.31 -17.07
C LEU A 509 20.00 -20.84 -15.79
N TYR A 510 19.31 -20.04 -14.99
CA TYR A 510 19.77 -19.58 -13.68
C TYR A 510 18.81 -20.08 -12.60
N LEU A 511 19.35 -20.56 -11.47
CA LEU A 511 18.55 -20.88 -10.29
C LEU A 511 18.85 -19.85 -9.21
N ALA A 512 17.81 -19.24 -8.65
CA ALA A 512 17.92 -18.28 -7.56
C ALA A 512 17.06 -18.74 -6.37
N SER A 513 17.60 -18.66 -5.16
CA SER A 513 16.85 -18.91 -3.93
C SER A 513 17.23 -17.93 -2.82
N GLY A 514 16.33 -17.74 -1.86
CA GLY A 514 16.56 -16.93 -0.65
C GLY A 514 17.35 -17.63 0.46
N THR A 515 17.64 -18.93 0.29
CA THR A 515 18.28 -19.80 1.28
C THR A 515 19.79 -19.91 1.02
N ASP A 516 20.53 -20.65 1.85
CA ASP A 516 21.99 -20.77 1.66
C ASP A 516 22.33 -21.44 0.33
N ARG A 517 23.29 -20.87 -0.39
CA ARG A 517 23.69 -21.35 -1.72
C ARG A 517 24.11 -22.83 -1.72
N ASP A 518 24.86 -23.26 -0.71
CA ASP A 518 25.38 -24.62 -0.68
C ASP A 518 24.26 -25.64 -0.45
N ASP A 519 23.21 -25.26 0.26
CA ASP A 519 22.04 -26.11 0.47
C ASP A 519 21.20 -26.24 -0.79
N VAL A 520 20.97 -25.14 -1.52
CA VAL A 520 20.26 -25.15 -2.80
C VAL A 520 20.98 -26.02 -3.82
N ILE A 521 22.32 -25.95 -3.88
CA ILE A 521 23.13 -26.80 -4.75
C ILE A 521 22.95 -28.27 -4.36
N LYS A 522 23.08 -28.64 -3.09
CA LYS A 522 22.89 -30.03 -2.62
C LYS A 522 21.49 -30.56 -2.94
N GLU A 523 20.46 -29.74 -2.77
CA GLU A 523 19.07 -30.09 -3.08
C GLU A 523 18.89 -30.32 -4.59
N ALA A 524 19.39 -29.42 -5.43
CA ALA A 524 19.31 -29.52 -6.88
C ALA A 524 20.12 -30.71 -7.45
N GLU A 525 21.29 -31.00 -6.88
CA GLU A 525 22.14 -32.13 -7.28
C GLU A 525 21.44 -33.46 -6.98
N LEU A 526 20.85 -33.57 -5.79
CA LEU A 526 20.15 -34.78 -5.37
C LEU A 526 18.86 -35.00 -6.16
N LEU A 527 18.14 -33.93 -6.49
CA LEU A 527 16.97 -34.01 -7.37
C LEU A 527 17.34 -34.12 -8.86
N GLY A 528 18.63 -34.10 -9.21
CA GLY A 528 19.13 -34.47 -10.54
C GLY A 528 18.95 -33.42 -11.63
N TYR A 529 18.90 -32.13 -11.28
CA TYR A 529 18.76 -31.05 -12.26
C TYR A 529 19.77 -29.91 -12.09
N ALA A 530 20.71 -30.00 -11.13
CA ALA A 530 21.70 -28.94 -10.89
C ALA A 530 22.57 -28.61 -12.11
N ASP A 531 22.89 -29.61 -12.93
CA ASP A 531 23.71 -29.51 -14.13
C ASP A 531 23.02 -28.76 -15.28
N LEU A 532 21.71 -28.57 -15.22
CA LEU A 532 20.95 -27.80 -16.21
C LEU A 532 21.19 -26.29 -16.09
N PHE A 533 21.54 -25.80 -14.90
CA PHE A 533 21.73 -24.39 -14.57
C PHE A 533 23.14 -23.87 -14.90
N ASP A 534 23.44 -23.74 -16.19
CA ASP A 534 24.72 -23.22 -16.70
C ASP A 534 24.95 -21.72 -16.47
N GLY A 535 23.90 -20.95 -16.24
CA GLY A 535 23.97 -19.58 -15.72
C GLY A 535 24.33 -19.51 -14.22
N GLY A 536 24.31 -20.66 -13.56
CA GLY A 536 24.71 -20.85 -12.16
C GLY A 536 23.54 -20.97 -11.19
N ILE A 537 23.84 -21.57 -10.05
CA ILE A 537 22.96 -21.69 -8.88
C ILE A 537 23.38 -20.64 -7.84
N HIS A 538 22.43 -19.79 -7.48
CA HIS A 538 22.64 -18.63 -6.62
C HIS A 538 21.74 -18.70 -5.39
N GLY A 539 22.34 -18.45 -4.22
CA GLY A 539 21.66 -18.35 -2.93
C GLY A 539 22.34 -17.30 -2.05
N SER A 540 21.88 -17.17 -0.81
CA SER A 540 22.54 -16.34 0.21
C SER A 540 23.92 -16.90 0.55
N VAL A 541 24.91 -16.02 0.83
CA VAL A 541 26.30 -16.40 1.11
C VAL A 541 26.73 -15.78 2.44
N GLY A 542 26.66 -16.54 3.54
CA GLY A 542 27.34 -16.34 4.85
C GLY A 542 27.08 -15.04 5.65
N ASP A 543 26.81 -13.91 5.01
CA ASP A 543 26.59 -12.59 5.60
C ASP A 543 25.31 -12.01 4.97
N VAL A 544 24.18 -12.37 5.58
CA VAL A 544 22.82 -12.13 5.06
C VAL A 544 22.51 -10.62 4.93
N ALA A 545 23.25 -9.76 5.62
CA ALA A 545 23.17 -8.31 5.43
C ALA A 545 23.57 -7.86 4.01
N LYS A 546 24.24 -8.71 3.22
CA LYS A 546 24.75 -8.40 1.88
C LYS A 546 24.08 -9.17 0.73
N TYR A 547 23.16 -10.10 1.00
CA TYR A 547 22.61 -10.99 -0.04
C TYR A 547 21.14 -11.39 0.21
N SER A 548 20.20 -10.63 -0.37
CA SER A 548 18.79 -11.02 -0.49
C SER A 548 18.51 -11.67 -1.86
N LYS A 549 17.41 -12.46 -1.97
CA LYS A 549 16.95 -13.03 -3.26
C LYS A 549 16.82 -11.95 -4.34
N LYS A 550 16.34 -10.77 -3.94
CA LYS A 550 16.30 -9.57 -4.79
C LYS A 550 17.69 -9.17 -5.29
N MET A 551 18.69 -9.02 -4.41
CA MET A 551 20.05 -8.65 -4.80
C MET A 551 20.70 -9.68 -5.71
N VAL A 552 20.42 -10.97 -5.51
CA VAL A 552 20.87 -12.06 -6.40
C VAL A 552 20.30 -11.86 -7.80
N LEU A 553 18.99 -11.64 -7.92
CA LEU A 553 18.32 -11.40 -9.20
C LEU A 553 18.85 -10.14 -9.88
N GLU A 554 18.90 -9.02 -9.16
CA GLU A 554 19.48 -7.76 -9.67
C GLU A 554 20.92 -7.94 -10.15
N LYS A 555 21.72 -8.76 -9.45
CA LYS A 555 23.08 -9.09 -9.84
C LYS A 555 23.11 -9.93 -11.12
N ILE A 556 22.33 -11.00 -11.21
CA ILE A 556 22.23 -11.84 -12.42
C ILE A 556 21.87 -10.97 -13.63
N ILE A 557 20.85 -10.13 -13.47
CA ILE A 557 20.35 -9.20 -14.49
C ILE A 557 21.46 -8.21 -14.89
N ARG A 558 22.10 -7.56 -13.92
CA ARG A 558 23.13 -6.52 -14.16
C ARG A 558 24.41 -7.09 -14.77
N ASP A 559 24.95 -8.17 -14.20
CA ASP A 559 26.25 -8.73 -14.57
C ASP A 559 26.21 -9.32 -15.99
N ASN A 560 25.04 -9.78 -16.44
CA ASN A 560 24.84 -10.31 -17.79
C ASN A 560 24.14 -9.32 -18.74
N GLY A 561 23.82 -8.10 -18.27
CA GLY A 561 23.17 -7.07 -19.09
C GLY A 561 21.75 -7.42 -19.55
N LEU A 562 21.04 -8.30 -18.84
CA LEU A 562 19.73 -8.84 -19.21
C LEU A 562 18.66 -7.77 -19.12
N LYS A 563 17.97 -7.46 -20.21
CA LYS A 563 16.88 -6.47 -20.25
C LYS A 563 15.87 -6.82 -21.33
N GLY A 564 14.64 -6.38 -21.14
CA GLY A 564 13.57 -6.57 -22.13
C GLY A 564 13.17 -8.02 -22.29
N GLU A 565 12.54 -8.32 -23.42
CA GLU A 565 11.85 -9.59 -23.68
C GLU A 565 12.79 -10.80 -23.84
N GLU A 566 14.10 -10.61 -23.85
CA GLU A 566 15.12 -11.68 -23.90
C GLU A 566 15.27 -12.46 -22.58
N LEU A 567 14.74 -11.90 -21.49
CA LEU A 567 14.76 -12.47 -20.14
C LEU A 567 13.36 -12.95 -19.76
N ILE A 568 13.28 -14.18 -19.25
CA ILE A 568 12.08 -14.73 -18.62
C ILE A 568 12.36 -15.16 -17.18
N ALA A 569 11.40 -14.92 -16.28
CA ALA A 569 11.45 -15.42 -14.91
C ALA A 569 10.27 -16.35 -14.61
N PHE A 570 10.56 -17.46 -13.94
CA PHE A 570 9.59 -18.43 -13.42
C PHE A 570 9.66 -18.40 -11.89
N GLY A 571 8.51 -18.26 -11.24
CA GLY A 571 8.47 -18.13 -9.78
C GLY A 571 7.09 -18.25 -9.17
N ASP A 572 7.02 -18.70 -7.92
CA ASP A 572 5.79 -18.78 -7.12
C ASP A 572 5.66 -17.63 -6.08
N GLY A 573 6.69 -16.78 -6.02
CA GLY A 573 6.83 -15.63 -5.14
C GLY A 573 6.83 -14.27 -5.85
N PRO A 574 6.65 -13.18 -5.08
CA PRO A 574 6.57 -11.83 -5.65
C PRO A 574 7.93 -11.30 -6.15
N VAL A 575 9.05 -11.72 -5.55
CA VAL A 575 10.36 -11.06 -5.75
C VAL A 575 10.86 -11.23 -7.18
N GLU A 576 10.93 -12.47 -7.66
CA GLU A 576 11.41 -12.81 -9.00
C GLU A 576 10.51 -12.27 -10.10
N ILE A 577 9.20 -12.23 -9.86
CA ILE A 577 8.24 -11.62 -10.76
C ILE A 577 8.47 -10.11 -10.83
N GLN A 578 8.55 -9.41 -9.69
CA GLN A 578 8.73 -7.96 -9.64
C GLN A 578 10.07 -7.52 -10.25
N GLU A 579 11.17 -8.15 -9.86
CA GLU A 579 12.51 -7.76 -10.36
C GLU A 579 12.66 -8.00 -11.86
N CYS A 580 12.08 -9.09 -12.39
CA CYS A 580 12.05 -9.32 -13.84
C CYS A 580 11.17 -8.29 -14.56
N ARG A 581 9.99 -7.96 -14.01
CA ARG A 581 9.09 -6.94 -14.60
C ARG A 581 9.72 -5.55 -14.62
N LYS A 582 10.51 -5.18 -13.60
CA LYS A 582 11.20 -3.88 -13.54
C LYS A 582 12.17 -3.67 -14.70
N VAL A 583 12.77 -4.75 -15.22
CA VAL A 583 13.69 -4.68 -16.37
C VAL A 583 13.03 -5.00 -17.72
N GLY A 584 11.70 -5.13 -17.74
CA GLY A 584 10.91 -5.39 -18.94
C GLY A 584 10.94 -6.84 -19.42
N GLY A 585 11.32 -7.79 -18.57
CA GLY A 585 11.30 -9.21 -18.89
C GLY A 585 9.91 -9.84 -18.84
N ILE A 586 9.84 -11.06 -19.37
CA ILE A 586 8.65 -11.92 -19.34
C ILE A 586 8.57 -12.59 -17.97
N THR A 587 7.36 -12.74 -17.43
CA THR A 587 7.16 -13.41 -16.14
C THR A 587 6.06 -14.46 -16.20
N VAL A 588 6.40 -15.63 -15.67
CA VAL A 588 5.50 -16.77 -15.54
C VAL A 588 5.38 -17.09 -14.06
N GLY A 589 4.20 -16.86 -13.50
CA GLY A 589 3.88 -17.19 -12.13
C GLY A 589 3.44 -18.65 -11.99
N ILE A 590 4.07 -19.38 -11.08
CA ILE A 590 3.72 -20.77 -10.76
C ILE A 590 2.74 -20.76 -9.59
N ALA A 591 1.44 -20.82 -9.91
CA ALA A 591 0.37 -20.77 -8.92
C ALA A 591 -0.06 -22.20 -8.50
N CYS A 592 0.89 -23.04 -8.10
CA CYS A 592 0.65 -24.44 -7.80
C CYS A 592 0.07 -24.67 -6.39
N GLU A 593 -0.84 -25.65 -6.25
CA GLU A 593 -1.11 -26.29 -4.96
C GLU A 593 0.07 -27.20 -4.56
N GLU A 594 1.09 -26.64 -3.90
CA GLU A 594 2.32 -27.35 -3.53
C GLU A 594 2.16 -28.73 -2.87
N PRO A 595 1.21 -28.96 -1.93
CA PRO A 595 1.03 -30.28 -1.34
C PRO A 595 0.65 -31.35 -2.37
N ARG A 596 -0.05 -30.95 -3.44
CA ARG A 596 -0.42 -31.82 -4.56
C ARG A 596 0.60 -31.80 -5.69
N ARG A 597 1.40 -30.73 -5.81
CA ARG A 597 2.36 -30.44 -6.91
C ARG A 597 1.73 -30.24 -8.29
N TYR A 598 0.40 -30.11 -8.33
CA TYR A 598 -0.38 -29.79 -9.52
C TYR A 598 -1.65 -29.06 -9.11
N GLY A 599 -2.29 -28.39 -10.07
CA GLY A 599 -3.53 -27.66 -9.85
C GLY A 599 -3.32 -26.24 -9.31
N LEU A 600 -4.35 -25.42 -9.48
CA LEU A 600 -4.27 -23.97 -9.28
C LEU A 600 -4.58 -23.55 -7.84
N ASN A 601 -3.63 -22.89 -7.19
CA ASN A 601 -3.84 -22.16 -5.95
C ASN A 601 -4.27 -20.70 -6.23
N LEU A 602 -5.51 -20.36 -5.87
CA LEU A 602 -6.10 -19.04 -6.16
C LEU A 602 -5.47 -17.88 -5.40
N GLU A 603 -4.95 -18.12 -4.19
CA GLU A 603 -4.28 -17.09 -3.39
C GLU A 603 -2.92 -16.75 -3.99
N LYS A 604 -2.12 -17.78 -4.33
CA LYS A 604 -0.86 -17.61 -5.06
C LYS A 604 -1.08 -16.92 -6.40
N ARG A 605 -2.07 -17.36 -7.19
CA ARG A 605 -2.48 -16.70 -8.44
C ARG A 605 -2.69 -15.21 -8.21
N SER A 606 -3.52 -14.85 -7.23
CA SER A 606 -3.85 -13.45 -6.93
C SER A 606 -2.61 -12.64 -6.56
N ARG A 607 -1.72 -13.20 -5.72
CA ARG A 607 -0.45 -12.57 -5.33
C ARG A 607 0.51 -12.37 -6.50
N LEU A 608 0.66 -13.38 -7.35
CA LEU A 608 1.56 -13.36 -8.51
C LEU A 608 1.10 -12.36 -9.57
N ILE A 609 -0.20 -12.30 -9.87
CA ILE A 609 -0.77 -11.29 -10.78
C ILE A 609 -0.50 -9.88 -10.25
N ARG A 610 -0.73 -9.64 -8.95
CA ARG A 610 -0.43 -8.35 -8.30
C ARG A 610 1.05 -7.98 -8.38
N SER A 611 1.92 -8.97 -8.34
CA SER A 611 3.38 -8.80 -8.42
C SER A 611 3.88 -8.57 -9.85
N GLY A 612 3.02 -8.78 -10.85
CA GLY A 612 3.32 -8.48 -12.25
C GLY A 612 3.42 -9.68 -13.17
N ALA A 613 3.01 -10.87 -12.73
CA ALA A 613 3.00 -12.07 -13.57
C ALA A 613 2.17 -11.81 -14.84
N GLN A 614 2.77 -12.09 -16.00
CA GLN A 614 2.12 -11.91 -17.30
C GLN A 614 1.44 -13.19 -17.77
N ILE A 615 1.93 -14.33 -17.30
CA ILE A 615 1.38 -15.66 -17.54
C ILE A 615 1.28 -16.33 -16.17
N ILE A 616 0.18 -17.04 -15.90
CA ILE A 616 0.05 -17.92 -14.73
C ILE A 616 -0.14 -19.34 -15.21
N ILE A 617 0.59 -20.28 -14.61
CA ILE A 617 0.39 -21.72 -14.82
C ILE A 617 0.20 -22.42 -13.46
N PRO A 618 -0.64 -23.47 -13.38
CA PRO A 618 -0.75 -24.29 -12.19
C PRO A 618 0.48 -25.19 -11.98
N ASP A 619 1.06 -25.68 -13.07
CA ASP A 619 2.25 -26.54 -13.14
C ASP A 619 2.76 -26.60 -14.60
N TYR A 620 3.76 -27.43 -14.89
CA TYR A 620 4.40 -27.51 -16.20
C TYR A 620 3.82 -28.65 -17.09
N ALA A 621 2.71 -29.28 -16.72
CA ALA A 621 2.15 -30.39 -17.50
C ALA A 621 1.74 -29.99 -18.93
N GLN A 622 1.43 -28.71 -19.16
CA GLN A 622 1.06 -28.15 -20.47
C GLN A 622 2.25 -27.44 -21.16
N GLN A 623 3.48 -27.88 -20.88
CA GLN A 623 4.71 -27.24 -21.37
C GLN A 623 4.76 -27.02 -22.89
N ASP A 624 4.24 -27.94 -23.72
CA ASP A 624 4.27 -27.77 -25.17
C ASP A 624 3.53 -26.50 -25.61
N ARG A 625 2.35 -26.26 -25.02
CA ARG A 625 1.52 -25.07 -25.28
C ARG A 625 2.16 -23.80 -24.71
N LEU A 626 2.83 -23.91 -23.56
CA LEU A 626 3.59 -22.80 -22.99
C LEU A 626 4.79 -22.44 -23.87
N LEU A 627 5.50 -23.42 -24.42
CA LEU A 627 6.64 -23.21 -25.31
C LEU A 627 6.19 -22.57 -26.62
N GLU A 628 5.09 -23.03 -27.22
CA GLU A 628 4.50 -22.39 -28.42
C GLU A 628 4.08 -20.93 -28.18
N LEU A 629 3.69 -20.59 -26.95
CA LEU A 629 3.34 -19.22 -26.56
C LEU A 629 4.58 -18.31 -26.41
N LEU A 630 5.72 -18.91 -26.02
CA LEU A 630 6.95 -18.19 -25.68
C LEU A 630 7.97 -18.12 -26.83
N PHE A 631 8.00 -19.12 -27.72
CA PHE A 631 8.99 -19.32 -28.79
C PHE A 631 8.32 -19.59 -30.13
#